data_AF-A0AAN5G8Y5-F1
#
_entry.id   AF-A0AAN5G8Y5-F1
#
_cell.length_a   1.000
_cell.length_b   1.000
_cell.length_c   1.000
_cell.angle_alpha   90.00
_cell.angle_beta   90.00
_cell.angle_gamma   90.00
#
_symmetry.space_group_name_H-M   'P 1'
#
loop_
_entity.id
_entity.type
_entity.pdbx_description
1 polymer ?
#
loop_
_entity_poly.entity_id
_entity_poly.type
_entity_poly.pdbx_seq_one_letter_code
_entity_poly.pdbx_strand_id
1 'polypeptide(L)'
;EPWYQEDPDLVVIVGRQLLADKYFPIVNKEQDNSETLAADVIISQKRIGNLPAVRVPYFPADAMLITKLENLSIYYMDDSHRRVIEENPKLDRVENYESMNIDYVVEDYAAGCLVEKIKVGDFSTPAKATAEPGA
;
A
#
# COMPACT_ATOMS: atom_id res chain seq x y z
N GLU A 1 -17.92 -8.61 -4.54
CA GLU A 1 -19.34 -8.91 -4.83
C GLU A 1 -19.97 -7.83 -5.72
N PRO A 2 -21.02 -8.13 -6.50
CA PRO A 2 -21.62 -7.18 -7.43
C PRO A 2 -22.12 -5.88 -6.80
N TRP A 3 -22.58 -5.92 -5.55
CA TRP A 3 -23.11 -4.75 -4.84
C TRP A 3 -22.05 -3.74 -4.38
N TYR A 4 -20.77 -4.15 -4.29
CA TYR A 4 -19.66 -3.25 -3.96
C TYR A 4 -18.90 -2.75 -5.20
N GLN A 5 -19.15 -3.34 -6.38
CA GLN A 5 -18.34 -3.10 -7.57
C GLN A 5 -18.47 -1.67 -8.12
N GLU A 6 -19.64 -1.07 -8.00
CA GLU A 6 -19.96 0.29 -8.47
C GLU A 6 -19.99 1.32 -7.31
N ASP A 7 -19.46 0.96 -6.13
CA ASP A 7 -19.46 1.83 -4.97
C ASP A 7 -18.46 2.99 -5.18
N PRO A 8 -18.88 4.26 -5.01
CA PRO A 8 -18.03 5.42 -5.26
C PRO A 8 -16.87 5.58 -4.27
N ASP A 9 -16.95 4.93 -3.10
CA ASP A 9 -15.97 5.06 -2.01
C ASP A 9 -14.86 3.99 -2.06
N LEU A 10 -14.77 3.23 -3.17
CA LEU A 10 -13.68 2.29 -3.37
C LEU A 10 -12.32 2.97 -3.51
N VAL A 11 -11.34 2.45 -2.78
CA VAL A 11 -9.96 2.94 -2.74
C VAL A 11 -8.99 1.78 -2.91
N VAL A 12 -7.83 2.07 -3.51
CA VAL A 12 -6.69 1.14 -3.57
C VAL A 12 -5.65 1.53 -2.53
N ILE A 13 -5.46 0.72 -1.52
CA ILE A 13 -4.40 0.88 -0.51
C ILE A 13 -3.15 0.17 -1.01
N VAL A 14 -2.03 0.89 -1.05
CA VAL A 14 -0.77 0.36 -1.60
C VAL A 14 0.45 0.96 -0.90
N GLY A 15 1.55 0.23 -0.93
CA GLY A 15 2.85 0.71 -0.47
C GLY A 15 3.49 1.75 -1.40
N ARG A 16 4.56 2.39 -0.91
CA ARG A 16 5.28 3.42 -1.67
C ARG A 16 5.93 2.87 -2.94
N GLN A 17 6.44 1.64 -2.90
CA GLN A 17 7.25 1.06 -3.95
C GLN A 17 6.46 0.86 -5.25
N LEU A 18 5.31 0.18 -5.20
CA LEU A 18 4.46 -0.02 -6.38
C LEU A 18 3.96 1.28 -7.02
N LEU A 19 3.65 2.30 -6.21
CA LEU A 19 3.31 3.62 -6.74
C LEU A 19 4.49 4.25 -7.49
N ALA A 20 5.70 4.16 -6.92
CA ALA A 20 6.90 4.67 -7.56
C ALA A 20 7.21 3.91 -8.86
N ASP A 21 7.14 2.58 -8.85
CA ASP A 21 7.42 1.74 -10.03
C ASP A 21 6.46 2.07 -11.20
N LYS A 22 5.20 2.41 -10.89
CA LYS A 22 4.22 2.84 -11.89
C LYS A 22 4.52 4.24 -12.45
N TYR A 23 4.78 5.22 -11.59
CA TYR A 23 4.88 6.63 -12.00
C TYR A 23 6.28 7.02 -12.49
N PHE A 24 7.33 6.33 -12.05
CA PHE A 24 8.70 6.68 -12.39
C PHE A 24 8.99 6.64 -13.91
N PRO A 25 8.57 5.61 -14.68
CA PRO A 25 8.76 5.62 -16.14
C PRO A 25 7.98 6.71 -16.88
N ILE A 26 6.93 7.27 -16.26
CA ILE A 26 6.13 8.37 -16.84
C ILE A 26 6.88 9.69 -16.67
N VAL A 27 7.50 9.90 -15.51
CA VAL A 27 8.32 11.10 -15.22
C VAL A 27 9.66 11.05 -15.93
N ASN A 28 10.28 9.88 -16.05
CA ASN A 28 11.64 9.73 -16.57
C ASN A 28 11.71 9.74 -18.12
N LYS A 29 10.99 10.67 -18.75
CA LYS A 29 11.01 10.92 -20.20
C LYS A 29 11.25 12.40 -20.46
N GLU A 30 12.01 12.73 -21.49
CA GLU A 30 12.08 14.10 -22.00
C GLU A 30 10.77 14.43 -22.73
N GLN A 31 10.11 15.51 -22.30
CA GLN A 31 8.80 15.93 -22.82
C GLN A 31 8.77 17.46 -22.91
N ASP A 32 7.92 18.00 -23.77
CA ASP A 32 7.68 19.44 -23.84
C ASP A 32 7.07 19.96 -22.52
N ASN A 33 7.24 21.25 -22.24
CA ASN A 33 6.82 21.85 -20.96
C ASN A 33 5.31 21.69 -20.67
N SER A 34 4.44 21.67 -21.69
CA SER A 34 3.00 21.45 -21.53
C SER A 34 2.67 20.01 -21.10
N GLU A 35 3.36 19.03 -21.68
CA GLU A 35 3.19 17.61 -21.38
C GLU A 35 3.74 17.27 -19.99
N THR A 36 4.83 17.93 -19.60
CA THR A 36 5.40 17.81 -18.25
C THR A 36 4.41 18.29 -17.19
N LEU A 37 3.75 19.44 -17.41
CA LEU A 37 2.70 19.94 -16.51
C LEU A 37 1.49 18.98 -16.43
N ALA A 38 1.08 18.39 -17.56
CA ALA A 38 0.01 17.40 -17.58
C ALA A 38 0.40 16.13 -16.80
N ALA A 39 1.65 15.66 -16.96
CA ALA A 39 2.18 14.51 -16.25
C ALA A 39 2.20 14.75 -14.73
N ASP A 40 2.65 15.93 -14.28
CA ASP A 40 2.66 16.30 -12.87
C ASP A 40 1.26 16.32 -12.25
N VAL A 41 0.26 16.83 -12.99
CA VAL A 41 -1.15 16.80 -12.55
C VAL A 41 -1.65 15.36 -12.41
N ILE A 42 -1.37 14.48 -13.38
CA ILE A 42 -1.78 13.07 -13.33
C ILE A 42 -1.15 12.35 -12.14
N ILE A 43 0.12 12.60 -11.85
CA ILE A 43 0.84 12.00 -10.71
C ILE A 43 0.29 12.49 -9.39
N SER A 44 -0.09 13.77 -9.30
CA SER A 44 -0.64 14.36 -8.08
C SER A 44 -1.95 13.68 -7.63
N GLN A 45 -2.77 13.23 -8.58
CA GLN A 45 -4.04 12.57 -8.31
C GLN A 45 -3.90 11.12 -7.81
N LYS A 46 -2.74 10.48 -8.04
CA LYS A 46 -2.43 9.11 -7.59
C LYS A 46 -3.56 8.09 -7.83
N ARG A 47 -4.02 7.95 -9.07
CA ARG A 47 -5.06 6.99 -9.45
C ARG A 47 -4.48 5.67 -9.95
N ILE A 48 -5.05 4.53 -9.56
CA ILE A 48 -4.73 3.18 -10.09
C ILE A 48 -6.03 2.54 -10.56
N GLY A 49 -6.10 2.11 -11.82
CA GLY A 49 -7.29 1.40 -12.34
C GLY A 49 -8.59 2.22 -12.25
N ASN A 50 -8.52 3.53 -12.48
CA ASN A 50 -9.61 4.49 -12.28
C ASN A 50 -10.14 4.60 -10.84
N LEU A 51 -9.45 4.03 -9.85
CA LEU A 51 -9.73 4.24 -8.43
C LEU A 51 -8.70 5.19 -7.82
N PRO A 52 -9.10 6.00 -6.82
CA PRO A 52 -8.14 6.75 -6.00
C PRO A 52 -7.21 5.78 -5.25
N ALA A 53 -5.91 6.08 -5.22
CA ALA A 53 -4.94 5.28 -4.48
C ALA A 53 -4.47 6.01 -3.22
N VAL A 54 -4.51 5.31 -2.08
CA VAL A 54 -4.03 5.80 -0.79
C VAL A 54 -2.76 5.06 -0.42
N ARG A 55 -1.74 5.83 -0.01
CA ARG A 55 -0.50 5.27 0.51
C ARG A 55 -0.57 5.21 2.03
N VAL A 56 -0.22 4.06 2.60
CA VAL A 56 -0.02 3.92 4.05
C VAL A 56 1.44 3.53 4.33
N PRO A 57 2.07 4.09 5.37
CA PRO A 57 3.45 3.77 5.71
C PRO A 57 3.56 2.32 6.15
N TYR A 58 4.72 1.70 5.92
CA TYR A 58 5.04 0.31 6.29
C TYR A 58 4.15 -0.78 5.65
N PHE A 59 3.32 -0.43 4.64
CA PHE A 59 2.57 -1.41 3.87
C PHE A 59 3.50 -2.34 3.08
N PRO A 60 3.16 -3.64 2.92
CA PRO A 60 3.94 -4.57 2.10
C PRO A 60 4.19 -4.04 0.69
N ALA A 61 5.43 -4.16 0.22
CA ALA A 61 5.85 -3.53 -1.03
C ALA A 61 5.29 -4.23 -2.28
N ASP A 62 4.97 -5.51 -2.17
CA ASP A 62 4.51 -6.40 -3.24
C ASP A 62 3.02 -6.74 -3.14
N ALA A 63 2.24 -5.92 -2.41
CA ALA A 63 0.81 -6.11 -2.27
C ALA A 63 0.00 -4.83 -2.49
N MET A 64 -1.28 -5.00 -2.81
CA MET A 64 -2.29 -3.93 -2.81
C MET A 64 -3.64 -4.48 -2.30
N LEU A 65 -4.34 -3.68 -1.51
CA LEU A 65 -5.67 -3.98 -0.98
C LEU A 65 -6.69 -3.05 -1.62
N ILE A 66 -7.73 -3.62 -2.22
CA ILE A 66 -8.85 -2.87 -2.81
C ILE A 66 -10.04 -3.03 -1.87
N THR A 67 -10.49 -1.95 -1.26
CA THR A 67 -11.62 -1.94 -0.31
C THR A 67 -12.09 -0.51 -0.09
N LYS A 68 -13.22 -0.35 0.59
CA LYS A 68 -13.64 0.92 1.19
C LYS A 68 -12.88 1.17 2.48
N LEU A 69 -12.51 2.42 2.76
CA LEU A 69 -11.78 2.76 3.99
C LEU A 69 -12.62 2.55 5.25
N GLU A 70 -13.94 2.74 5.16
CA GLU A 70 -14.89 2.49 6.25
C GLU A 70 -15.08 1.01 6.59
N ASN A 71 -14.65 0.09 5.72
CA ASN A 71 -14.76 -1.35 5.94
C ASN A 71 -13.68 -1.87 6.92
N LEU A 72 -12.65 -1.07 7.20
CA LEU A 72 -11.54 -1.42 8.06
C LEU A 72 -11.71 -0.72 9.42
N SER A 73 -11.87 -1.51 10.47
CA SER A 73 -12.16 -1.01 11.82
C SER A 73 -11.13 -1.48 12.83
N ILE A 74 -10.96 -0.67 13.88
CA ILE A 74 -10.18 -1.02 15.06
C ILE A 74 -11.13 -0.97 16.24
N TYR A 75 -11.32 -2.09 16.91
CA TYR A 75 -12.07 -2.15 18.16
C TYR A 75 -11.11 -2.02 19.34
N TYR A 76 -11.54 -1.30 20.34
CA TYR A 76 -10.82 -1.17 21.61
C TYR A 76 -11.80 -1.40 22.74
N MET A 77 -11.33 -2.07 23.79
CA MET A 77 -12.14 -2.32 24.98
C MET A 77 -12.22 -1.04 25.80
N ASP A 78 -13.44 -0.68 26.19
CA ASP A 78 -13.70 0.44 27.09
C ASP A 78 -12.99 0.22 28.44
N ASP A 79 -12.47 1.30 29.03
CA ASP A 79 -11.71 1.32 30.28
C ASP A 79 -10.49 0.35 30.35
N SER A 80 -9.96 -0.12 29.22
CA SER A 80 -8.80 -1.04 29.21
C SER A 80 -7.44 -0.34 29.25
N HIS A 81 -7.41 0.99 29.04
CA HIS A 81 -6.18 1.75 29.00
C HIS A 81 -5.61 1.94 30.40
N ARG A 82 -4.48 1.30 30.69
CA ARG A 82 -3.79 1.37 31.97
C ARG A 82 -2.35 1.83 31.78
N ARG A 83 -1.89 2.70 32.69
CA ARG A 83 -0.54 3.27 32.68
C ARG A 83 0.12 3.15 34.05
N VAL A 84 1.40 2.76 34.08
CA VAL A 84 2.24 2.73 35.28
C VAL A 84 3.57 3.42 34.95
N ILE A 85 4.00 4.32 35.83
CA ILE A 85 5.30 5.01 35.73
C ILE A 85 6.16 4.54 36.90
N GLU A 86 7.37 4.07 36.61
CA GLU A 86 8.32 3.61 37.60
C GLU A 86 9.65 4.36 37.44
N GLU A 87 10.16 4.93 38.52
CA GLU A 87 11.51 5.49 38.55
C GLU A 87 12.49 4.35 38.83
N ASN A 88 13.29 3.96 37.83
CA ASN A 88 14.22 2.84 37.94
C ASN A 88 15.65 3.35 38.21
N PRO A 89 16.07 3.41 39.49
CA PRO A 89 17.40 3.91 39.85
C PRO A 89 18.52 2.95 39.43
N LYS A 90 18.23 1.68 39.11
CA LYS A 90 19.26 0.72 38.68
C LYS A 90 19.81 1.04 37.30
N LEU A 91 19.01 1.69 36.45
CA LEU A 91 19.35 2.04 35.08
C LEU A 91 19.28 3.56 34.82
N ASP A 92 19.17 4.35 35.89
CA ASP A 92 19.08 5.82 35.85
C ASP A 92 18.08 6.34 34.81
N ARG A 93 16.85 5.82 34.85
CA ARG A 93 15.80 6.18 33.90
C ARG A 93 14.41 6.06 34.51
N VAL A 94 13.45 6.78 33.92
CA VAL A 94 12.03 6.65 34.21
C VAL A 94 11.40 5.73 33.15
N GLU A 95 10.73 4.69 33.59
CA GLU A 95 10.07 3.68 32.74
C GLU A 95 8.57 3.95 32.72
N ASN A 96 7.97 3.97 31.53
CA ASN A 96 6.53 4.16 31.33
C ASN A 96 5.94 2.91 30.67
N TYR A 97 5.00 2.26 31.36
CA TYR A 97 4.30 1.07 30.89
C TYR A 97 2.87 1.42 30.58
N GLU A 98 2.48 1.29 29.32
CA GLU A 98 1.12 1.51 28.85
C GLU A 98 0.56 0.22 28.23
N SER A 99 -0.69 -0.08 28.54
CA SER A 99 -1.40 -1.26 28.05
C SER A 99 -2.80 -0.88 27.64
N MET A 100 -3.27 -1.41 26.51
CA MET A 100 -4.62 -1.24 25.99
C MET A 100 -5.04 -2.51 25.26
N ASN A 101 -6.31 -2.90 25.37
CA ASN A 101 -6.84 -4.06 24.64
C ASN A 101 -7.46 -3.58 23.33
N ILE A 102 -6.88 -3.99 22.21
CA ILE A 102 -7.33 -3.63 20.86
C ILE A 102 -7.45 -4.89 19.98
N ASP A 103 -8.31 -4.81 18.97
CA ASP A 103 -8.46 -5.81 17.92
C ASP A 103 -8.69 -5.16 16.56
N TYR A 104 -8.16 -5.78 15.50
CA TYR A 104 -8.29 -5.31 14.12
C TYR A 104 -9.34 -6.14 13.41
N VAL A 105 -10.34 -5.49 12.81
CA VAL A 105 -11.43 -6.19 12.14
C VAL A 105 -11.71 -5.60 10.76
N VAL A 106 -11.97 -6.50 9.82
CA VAL A 106 -12.57 -6.17 8.53
C VAL A 106 -14.05 -6.50 8.64
N GLU A 107 -14.91 -5.51 8.47
CA GLU A 107 -16.35 -5.62 8.77
C GLU A 107 -17.05 -6.59 7.81
N ASP A 108 -16.81 -6.44 6.50
CA ASP A 108 -17.26 -7.36 5.46
C ASP A 108 -16.08 -7.83 4.59
N TYR A 109 -15.83 -9.14 4.58
CA TYR A 109 -14.78 -9.76 3.78
C TYR A 109 -15.06 -9.72 2.27
N ALA A 110 -16.32 -9.61 1.87
CA ALA A 110 -16.73 -9.59 0.48
C ALA A 110 -16.63 -8.19 -0.16
N ALA A 111 -16.40 -7.16 0.67
CA ALA A 111 -16.25 -5.76 0.29
C ALA A 111 -14.84 -5.37 -0.20
N GLY A 112 -13.91 -6.31 -0.24
CA GLY A 112 -12.57 -6.05 -0.74
C GLY A 112 -11.80 -7.29 -1.16
N CYS A 113 -10.62 -7.07 -1.74
CA CYS A 113 -9.68 -8.14 -2.05
C CYS A 113 -8.23 -7.66 -1.93
N LEU A 114 -7.37 -8.57 -1.47
CA LEU A 114 -5.92 -8.36 -1.38
C LEU A 114 -5.24 -9.12 -2.52
N VAL A 115 -4.34 -8.43 -3.22
CA VAL A 115 -3.44 -9.04 -4.21
C VAL A 115 -2.04 -8.97 -3.64
N GLU A 116 -1.36 -10.11 -3.53
CA GLU A 116 -0.01 -10.22 -2.98
C GLU A 116 0.98 -10.74 -4.04
N LYS A 117 2.28 -10.64 -3.72
CA LYS A 117 3.39 -11.15 -4.54
C LYS A 117 3.45 -10.53 -5.94
N ILE A 118 3.12 -9.25 -6.03
CA ILE A 118 3.19 -8.49 -7.27
C ILE A 118 4.65 -8.31 -7.64
N LYS A 119 5.02 -8.77 -8.84
CA LYS A 119 6.34 -8.57 -9.43
C LYS A 119 6.20 -7.76 -10.71
N VAL A 120 6.89 -6.63 -10.78
CA VAL A 120 6.99 -5.82 -12.00
C VAL A 120 8.24 -6.27 -12.76
N GLY A 121 8.09 -6.53 -14.06
CA GLY A 121 9.17 -7.01 -14.91
C GLY A 121 8.78 -7.03 -16.39
N ASP A 122 9.75 -7.30 -17.25
CA ASP A 122 9.60 -7.41 -18.71
C ASP A 122 9.10 -8.79 -19.18
N PHE A 123 9.25 -9.81 -18.31
CA PHE A 123 8.79 -11.19 -18.50
C PHE A 123 9.11 -11.78 -19.88
N SER A 124 10.18 -11.30 -20.53
CA SER A 124 10.62 -11.82 -21.80
C SER A 124 11.16 -13.25 -21.61
N THR A 125 10.77 -14.16 -22.50
CA THR A 125 11.33 -15.52 -22.47
C THR A 125 12.80 -15.41 -22.82
N PRO A 126 13.74 -15.92 -22.00
CA PRO A 126 15.15 -15.87 -22.35
C PRO A 126 15.32 -16.57 -23.70
N ALA A 127 15.84 -15.84 -24.69
CA ALA A 127 16.15 -16.41 -25.99
C ALA A 127 17.04 -17.63 -25.76
N LYS A 128 16.56 -18.82 -26.16
CA LYS A 128 17.41 -20.02 -26.21
C LYS A 128 18.67 -19.62 -26.95
N ALA A 129 19.82 -19.68 -26.28
CA ALA A 129 21.10 -19.57 -26.94
C ALA A 129 21.09 -20.58 -28.09
N THR A 130 21.02 -20.08 -29.32
CA THR A 130 21.13 -20.90 -30.51
C THR A 130 22.49 -21.57 -30.41
N ALA A 131 22.51 -22.87 -30.08
CA ALA A 131 23.69 -23.67 -30.23
C ALA A 131 24.09 -23.53 -31.71
N GLU A 132 25.24 -22.90 -31.96
CA GLU A 132 25.85 -22.86 -33.28
C GLU A 132 25.93 -24.30 -33.81
N PRO A 133 25.37 -24.59 -35.00
CA PRO A 133 25.65 -25.85 -35.67
C PRO A 133 27.12 -25.83 -36.10
N GLY A 134 27.87 -26.82 -35.66
CA GLY A 134 29.32 -26.86 -35.79
C GLY A 134 29.86 -26.80 -37.22
N ALA A 135 31.11 -26.35 -37.30
CA ALA A 135 32.13 -26.75 -38.27
C ALA A 135 33.51 -26.55 -37.61
#